data_AF-A0A9W6XDP9-F1
#
_entry.id   AF-A0A9W6XDP9-F1
#
_cell.length_a   1.000
_cell.length_b   1.000
_cell.length_c   1.000
_cell.angle_alpha   90.00
_cell.angle_beta   90.00
_cell.angle_gamma   90.00
#
_symmetry.space_group_name_H-M   'P 1'
#
loop_
_entity.id
_entity.type
_entity.pdbx_description
1 polymer ?
#
loop_
_entity_poly.entity_id
_entity_poly.type
_entity_poly.pdbx_seq_one_letter_code
_entity_poly.pdbx_strand_id
1 'polypeptide(L)'
;MYPARTVKPAISIRQFRCDDLPEVAAIFEYGMMLYAKNDPVSKQRLAGYVRKSLKDDLADVEGTYMATGGNFWVTTIQDNNGVSKIVGMIGLEPKGDGKAAVRRVSVQSPDTSAWALAAN
;
A
#
# COMPACT_ATOMS: atom_id res chain seq x y z
N MET A 1 26.13 27.76 -12.40
CA MET A 1 24.89 27.06 -11.99
C MET A 1 25.28 25.63 -11.66
N TYR A 2 25.33 25.26 -10.38
CA TYR A 2 25.64 23.87 -9.99
C TYR A 2 24.41 22.99 -10.28
N PRO A 3 24.58 21.73 -10.75
CA PRO A 3 23.44 20.83 -10.84
C PRO A 3 22.84 20.63 -9.44
N ALA A 4 21.51 20.65 -9.36
CA ALA A 4 20.81 20.35 -8.13
C ALA A 4 21.28 18.99 -7.60
N ARG A 5 21.64 18.92 -6.31
CA ARG A 5 22.07 17.68 -5.66
C ARG A 5 20.91 16.67 -5.77
N THR A 6 21.10 15.60 -6.52
CA THR A 6 20.17 14.47 -6.56
C THR A 6 20.20 13.78 -5.19
N VAL A 7 19.23 14.12 -4.35
CA VAL A 7 18.98 13.39 -3.10
C VAL A 7 18.27 12.09 -3.51
N LYS A 8 18.89 10.93 -3.21
CA LYS A 8 18.19 9.66 -3.37
C LYS A 8 16.92 9.70 -2.52
N PRO A 9 15.73 9.38 -3.06
CA PRO A 9 14.51 9.36 -2.27
C PRO A 9 14.68 8.40 -1.09
N ALA A 10 14.52 8.91 0.13
CA ALA A 10 14.68 8.10 1.33
C ALA A 10 13.44 7.21 1.50
N ILE A 11 13.65 5.89 1.45
CA ILE A 11 12.62 4.90 1.75
C ILE A 11 12.58 4.69 3.26
N SER A 12 11.40 4.78 3.86
CA SER A 12 11.17 4.49 5.27
C SER A 12 9.99 3.56 5.44
N ILE A 13 10.02 2.70 6.46
CA ILE A 13 8.90 1.85 6.85
C ILE A 13 8.44 2.31 8.23
N ARG A 14 7.14 2.50 8.40
CA ARG A 14 6.53 2.88 9.67
C ARG A 14 5.19 2.19 9.85
N GLN A 15 4.69 2.18 11.08
CA GLN A 15 3.31 1.77 11.32
C GLN A 15 2.34 2.70 10.59
N PHE A 16 1.23 2.09 10.17
CA PHE A 16 0.08 2.77 9.61
C PHE A 16 -0.48 3.83 10.57
N ARG A 17 -1.03 4.89 9.99
CA ARG A 17 -1.81 5.94 10.65
C ARG A 17 -3.11 6.10 9.87
N CYS A 18 -4.20 6.50 10.53
CA CYS A 18 -5.50 6.67 9.88
C CYS A 18 -5.44 7.57 8.64
N ASP A 19 -4.59 8.60 8.65
CA ASP A 19 -4.39 9.53 7.52
C ASP A 19 -3.81 8.85 6.27
N ASP A 20 -3.17 7.68 6.40
CA ASP A 20 -2.62 6.91 5.28
C ASP A 20 -3.71 6.15 4.50
N LEU A 21 -4.91 6.00 5.08
CA LEU A 21 -5.96 5.11 4.55
C LEU A 21 -6.33 5.40 3.09
N PRO A 22 -6.49 6.66 2.64
CA PRO A 22 -6.81 6.94 1.24
C PRO A 22 -5.74 6.43 0.26
N GLU A 23 -4.45 6.63 0.58
CA GLU A 23 -3.34 6.16 -0.26
C GLU A 23 -3.21 4.63 -0.22
N VAL A 24 -3.35 4.03 0.97
CA VAL A 24 -3.36 2.57 1.18
C VAL A 24 -4.47 1.90 0.36
N ALA A 25 -5.69 2.45 0.39
CA ALA A 25 -6.83 1.95 -0.36
C ALA A 25 -6.59 2.03 -1.88
N ALA A 26 -6.01 3.14 -2.35
CA ALA A 26 -5.70 3.33 -3.77
C ALA A 26 -4.62 2.35 -4.26
N ILE A 27 -3.54 2.16 -3.50
CA ILE A 27 -2.48 1.18 -3.82
C ILE A 27 -3.04 -0.23 -3.84
N PHE A 28 -3.89 -0.57 -2.87
CA PHE A 28 -4.54 -1.87 -2.81
C PHE A 28 -5.45 -2.13 -4.02
N GLU A 29 -6.36 -1.21 -4.33
CA GLU A 29 -7.28 -1.33 -5.45
C GLU A 29 -6.52 -1.47 -6.77
N TYR A 30 -5.59 -0.55 -7.04
CA TYR A 30 -4.80 -0.59 -8.27
C TYR A 30 -3.97 -1.86 -8.38
N GLY A 31 -3.23 -2.21 -7.32
CA GLY A 31 -2.36 -3.39 -7.28
C GLY A 31 -3.13 -4.69 -7.48
N MET A 32 -4.32 -4.81 -6.88
CA MET A 32 -5.18 -5.97 -7.13
C MET A 32 -5.65 -6.02 -8.57
N MET A 33 -6.09 -4.90 -9.14
CA MET A 33 -6.62 -4.89 -10.51
C MET A 33 -5.58 -5.29 -11.58
N LEU A 34 -4.28 -5.16 -11.31
CA LEU A 34 -3.21 -5.67 -12.19
C LEU A 34 -3.19 -7.20 -12.32
N TYR A 35 -3.73 -7.93 -11.33
CA TYR A 35 -3.84 -9.40 -11.39
C TYR A 35 -5.08 -9.88 -12.14
N ALA A 36 -5.97 -8.97 -12.57
CA ALA A 36 -7.12 -9.36 -13.35
C ALA A 36 -6.66 -9.87 -14.71
N LYS A 37 -7.09 -11.08 -15.06
CA LYS A 37 -6.96 -11.56 -16.44
C LYS A 37 -7.82 -10.69 -17.34
N ASN A 38 -7.47 -10.66 -18.63
CA ASN A 38 -8.24 -9.93 -19.65
C ASN A 38 -9.58 -10.61 -20.01
N ASP A 39 -10.30 -11.11 -19.01
CA ASP A 39 -11.64 -11.66 -19.14
C ASP A 39 -12.61 -11.00 -18.14
N PRO A 40 -13.91 -10.85 -18.49
CA PRO A 40 -14.87 -10.16 -17.63
C PRO A 40 -15.09 -10.82 -16.27
N VAL A 41 -14.99 -12.16 -16.18
CA VAL A 41 -15.26 -12.91 -14.95
C VAL A 41 -14.16 -12.68 -13.93
N SER A 42 -12.89 -12.72 -14.36
CA SER A 42 -11.73 -12.41 -13.51
C SER A 42 -11.81 -10.97 -12.97
N LYS A 43 -12.09 -9.99 -13.85
CA LYS A 43 -12.26 -8.58 -13.46
C LYS A 43 -13.37 -8.40 -12.43
N GLN A 44 -14.53 -9.02 -12.64
CA GLN A 44 -15.65 -8.91 -11.72
C GLN A 44 -15.34 -9.54 -10.35
N ARG A 45 -14.73 -10.73 -10.33
CA ARG A 45 -14.33 -11.40 -9.07
C ARG A 45 -13.35 -10.54 -8.28
N LEU A 46 -12.37 -9.95 -8.96
CA LEU A 46 -11.35 -9.13 -8.32
C LEU A 46 -11.90 -7.81 -7.81
N ALA A 47 -12.76 -7.15 -8.59
CA ALA A 47 -13.47 -5.96 -8.13
C ALA A 47 -14.36 -6.25 -6.90
N GLY A 48 -15.02 -7.42 -6.87
CA GLY A 48 -15.78 -7.88 -5.70
C GLY A 48 -14.89 -8.07 -4.47
N TYR A 49 -13.73 -8.71 -4.64
CA TYR A 49 -12.75 -8.90 -3.57
C TYR A 49 -12.18 -7.56 -3.04
N VAL A 50 -11.88 -6.61 -3.94
CA VAL A 50 -11.42 -5.28 -3.57
C VAL A 50 -12.47 -4.57 -2.74
N ARG A 51 -13.71 -4.49 -3.22
CA ARG A 51 -14.83 -3.85 -2.50
C ARG A 51 -15.09 -4.47 -1.14
N LYS A 52 -15.01 -5.81 -1.04
CA LYS A 52 -15.17 -6.50 0.25
C LYS A 52 -14.06 -6.08 1.22
N SER A 53 -12.81 -6.12 0.77
CA SER A 53 -11.64 -5.76 1.60
C SER A 53 -11.70 -4.31 2.08
N LEU A 54 -12.09 -3.38 1.20
CA LEU A 54 -12.25 -1.95 1.53
C LEU A 54 -13.35 -1.68 2.56
N LYS A 55 -14.32 -2.60 2.71
CA LYS A 55 -15.43 -2.48 3.67
C LYS A 55 -15.23 -3.31 4.93
N ASP A 56 -14.17 -4.11 4.98
CA ASP A 56 -13.91 -5.08 6.03
C ASP A 56 -12.62 -4.67 6.75
N ASP A 57 -11.54 -5.39 6.51
CA ASP A 57 -10.27 -5.19 7.22
C ASP A 57 -9.57 -3.86 6.91
N LEU A 58 -9.78 -3.25 5.73
CA LEU A 58 -9.23 -1.93 5.44
C LEU A 58 -10.15 -0.79 5.92
N ALA A 59 -11.41 -1.06 6.27
CA ALA A 59 -12.28 -0.06 6.90
C ALA A 59 -11.88 0.21 8.36
N ASP A 60 -11.28 -0.79 9.01
CA ASP A 60 -10.77 -0.72 10.38
C ASP A 60 -9.42 -1.43 10.50
N VAL A 61 -8.37 -0.79 9.99
CA VAL A 61 -7.00 -1.34 10.02
C VAL A 61 -6.50 -1.48 11.45
N GLU A 62 -6.77 -0.49 12.31
CA GLU A 62 -6.30 -0.48 13.69
C GLU A 62 -6.94 -1.62 14.49
N GLY A 63 -8.27 -1.75 14.45
CA GLY A 63 -8.98 -2.83 15.13
C GLY A 63 -8.68 -4.20 14.56
N THR A 64 -8.55 -4.33 13.23
CA THR A 64 -8.32 -5.64 12.59
C THR A 64 -6.91 -6.16 12.81
N TYR A 65 -5.88 -5.31 12.63
CA TYR A 65 -4.49 -5.74 12.60
C TYR A 65 -3.70 -5.34 13.84
N MET A 66 -3.89 -4.13 14.37
CA MET A 66 -2.99 -3.57 15.39
C MET A 66 -3.46 -3.93 16.80
N ALA A 67 -4.72 -3.69 17.12
CA ALA A 67 -5.31 -3.97 18.43
C ALA A 67 -5.36 -5.47 18.76
N THR A 68 -5.34 -6.34 17.75
CA THR A 68 -5.40 -7.80 17.89
C THR A 68 -4.03 -8.45 18.17
N GLY A 69 -2.98 -7.65 18.29
CA GLY A 69 -1.60 -8.13 18.54
C GLY A 69 -0.78 -8.36 17.27
N GLY A 70 -1.29 -7.97 16.11
CA GLY A 70 -0.58 -7.94 14.85
C GLY A 70 0.02 -6.56 14.57
N ASN A 71 0.09 -6.21 13.29
CA ASN A 71 0.48 -4.87 12.89
C ASN A 71 0.10 -4.57 11.45
N PHE A 72 0.17 -3.30 11.07
CA PHE A 72 0.09 -2.85 9.69
C PHE A 72 1.18 -1.82 9.44
N TRP A 73 2.01 -2.06 8.43
CA TRP A 73 3.09 -1.18 8.05
C TRP A 73 2.86 -0.58 6.68
N VAL A 74 3.31 0.65 6.53
CA VAL A 74 3.36 1.37 5.27
C VAL A 74 4.80 1.73 4.95
N THR A 75 5.14 1.67 3.68
CA THR A 75 6.41 2.17 3.15
C THR A 75 6.18 3.57 2.60
N THR A 76 7.01 4.53 3.01
CA THR A 76 6.97 5.90 2.54
C THR A 76 8.20 6.28 1.74
N ILE A 77 8.03 7.11 0.72
CA ILE A 77 9.11 7.83 0.05
C ILE A 77 8.93 9.32 0.27
N GLN A 78 9.99 9.99 0.71
CA GLN A 78 10.00 11.44 0.81
C GLN A 78 10.48 12.05 -0.52
N ASP A 79 9.70 12.97 -1.08
CA ASP A 79 10.10 13.72 -2.26
C ASP A 79 11.04 14.90 -1.90
N ASN A 80 11.56 15.58 -2.93
CA ASN A 80 12.49 16.70 -2.77
C ASN A 80 11.87 17.92 -2.04
N ASN A 81 10.55 17.97 -1.90
CA ASN A 81 9.82 19.02 -1.20
C ASN A 81 9.47 18.61 0.25
N GLY A 82 9.95 17.44 0.69
CA GLY A 82 9.72 16.91 2.01
C GLY A 82 8.38 16.20 2.19
N VAL A 83 7.57 16.06 1.13
CA VAL A 83 6.27 15.38 1.18
C VAL A 83 6.50 13.88 1.17
N SER A 84 5.99 13.18 2.19
CA SER A 84 6.02 11.72 2.25
C SER A 84 4.80 11.13 1.56
N LYS A 85 5.03 10.24 0.59
CA LYS A 85 3.97 9.47 -0.07
C LYS A 85 4.03 8.02 0.35
N ILE A 86 2.88 7.36 0.47
CA ILE A 86 2.83 5.91 0.66
C ILE A 86 3.13 5.24 -0.69
N VAL A 87 4.01 4.24 -0.67
CA VAL A 87 4.39 3.47 -1.87
C VAL A 87 4.24 1.97 -1.68
N GLY A 88 3.83 1.53 -0.49
CA GLY A 88 3.56 0.14 -0.25
C GLY A 88 2.98 -0.12 1.13
N MET A 89 2.50 -1.33 1.31
CA MET A 89 1.85 -1.77 2.55
C MET A 89 2.01 -3.27 2.78
N ILE A 90 1.91 -3.66 4.04
CA ILE A 90 1.82 -5.04 4.50
C ILE A 90 1.07 -5.11 5.83
N GLY A 91 0.14 -6.04 5.95
CA GLY A 91 -0.59 -6.35 7.18
C GLY A 91 -0.17 -7.72 7.74
N LEU A 92 -0.06 -7.80 9.06
CA LEU A 92 0.14 -9.04 9.81
C LEU A 92 -1.09 -9.26 10.69
N GLU A 93 -1.87 -10.30 10.37
CA GLU A 93 -3.08 -10.65 11.11
C GLU A 93 -2.83 -11.87 11.99
N PRO A 94 -2.93 -11.77 13.33
CA PRO A 94 -2.83 -12.91 14.22
C PRO A 94 -3.98 -13.90 13.98
N LYS A 95 -3.69 -15.20 14.04
CA LYS A 95 -4.69 -16.27 13.90
C LYS A 95 -4.85 -17.13 15.16
N GLY A 96 -4.20 -16.74 16.25
CA GLY A 96 -4.09 -17.54 17.48
C GLY A 96 -2.96 -18.57 17.42
N ASP A 97 -2.67 -19.21 18.55
CA ASP A 97 -1.67 -20.29 18.69
C ASP A 97 -0.26 -19.93 18.16
N GLY A 98 0.15 -18.67 18.30
CA GLY A 98 1.42 -18.18 17.76
C GLY A 98 1.49 -18.15 16.22
N LYS A 99 0.36 -18.32 15.53
CA LYS A 99 0.26 -18.24 14.06
C LYS A 99 -0.22 -16.86 13.63
N ALA A 100 0.23 -16.45 12.45
CA ALA A 100 -0.21 -15.21 11.81
C ALA A 100 -0.30 -15.36 10.29
N ALA A 101 -1.15 -14.56 9.67
CA ALA A 101 -1.27 -14.45 8.22
C ALA A 101 -0.66 -13.13 7.76
N VAL A 102 0.18 -13.20 6.73
CA VAL A 102 0.59 -12.01 5.97
C VAL A 102 -0.52 -11.68 5.00
N ARG A 103 -1.00 -10.44 5.05
CA ARG A 103 -2.07 -9.92 4.20
C ARG A 103 -1.66 -8.58 3.60
N ARG A 104 -2.42 -8.14 2.59
CA ARG A 104 -2.32 -6.78 2.03
C ARG A 104 -0.91 -6.39 1.59
N VAL A 105 -0.14 -7.33 1.05
CA VAL A 105 1.16 -7.03 0.45
C VAL A 105 0.91 -6.36 -0.90
N SER A 106 1.21 -5.07 -0.99
CA SER A 106 1.06 -4.32 -2.24
C SER A 106 2.09 -3.20 -2.30
N VAL A 107 2.59 -2.92 -3.50
CA VAL A 107 3.51 -1.81 -3.78
C VAL A 107 2.97 -1.01 -4.96
N GLN A 108 3.21 0.30 -4.95
CA GLN A 108 2.87 1.16 -6.07
C GLN A 108 3.72 0.77 -7.28
N SER A 109 3.09 0.63 -8.46
CA SER A 109 3.81 0.33 -9.70
C SER A 109 4.66 1.54 -10.15
N PRO A 110 5.91 1.33 -10.59
CA PRO A 110 6.75 2.39 -11.15
C PRO A 110 6.08 3.13 -12.33
N ASP A 111 5.25 2.46 -13.12
CA ASP A 111 4.61 3.03 -14.32
C ASP A 111 3.48 4.03 -14.01
N THR A 112 3.02 4.07 -12.76
CA THR A 112 2.05 5.09 -12.29
C THR A 112 2.70 6.33 -11.73
N SER A 113 4.02 6.39 -11.76
CA SER A 113 4.74 7.48 -11.17
C SER A 113 5.24 8.48 -12.20
N ALA A 114 4.69 9.70 -12.12
CA ALA A 114 5.27 10.87 -12.76
C ALA A 114 6.73 11.15 -12.29
N TRP A 115 7.27 10.42 -11.31
CA TRP A 115 8.64 10.54 -10.84
C TRP A 115 9.66 9.69 -11.61
N ALA A 116 9.26 8.58 -12.26
CA ALA A 116 10.19 7.77 -13.07
C ALA A 116 10.72 8.55 -14.29
N LEU A 117 9.94 9.52 -14.79
CA LEU A 117 10.31 10.38 -15.91
C LEU A 117 11.10 11.64 -15.48
N ALA A 118 11.16 11.96 -14.19
CA ALA A 118 11.89 13.13 -13.68
C ALA A 118 13.33 12.80 -13.24
N ALA A 119 13.74 11.52 -13.34
CA ALA A 119 15.04 11.02 -12.93
C ALA A 119 15.98 10.66 -14.10
N ASN A 120 15.58 10.91 -15.35
CA ASN A 120 16.40 10.73 -16.56
C ASN A 120 16.58 12.04 -17.32
#